data_AF-A0A821YP15-F1
#
_entry.id   AF-A0A821YP15-F1
#
_cell.length_a   1.000
_cell.length_b   1.000
_cell.length_c   1.000
_cell.angle_alpha   90.00
_cell.angle_beta   90.00
_cell.angle_gamma   90.00
#
_symmetry.space_group_name_H-M   'P 1'
#
loop_
_entity.id
_entity.type
_entity.pdbx_description
1 polymer ?
#
loop_
_entity_poly.entity_id
_entity_poly.type
_entity_poly.pdbx_seq_one_letter_code
_entity_poly.pdbx_strand_id
1 'polypeptide(L)'
;MAAASPADKDRVIDIPLRKAYAMYKLHLSTTEEYPQGSVKSSSVVWTTNTGLIQNMEIIDGTKEMAKLRVTLNENQYGNAVVAFHLGNSGQWANGKMQDPIIWSWHVWAPETIVGSLDYETETSANGGIVNVFNSAFVNPVRSIGAPLKTTFMDRDLGALMMFPEEAYAGGASYIYSFIPQISKSGGLHFQWGRKDPLPVFFNAGGHYDFGTAVGTQGSIYKNLNKYTIRMQNGAISNGVIPYSGAIDNTNYMTNYSKEFSTDYSSVFSSTDSKKDKIKKVLMYSINNPLYFLYQNPSTETNQFKKVRDWVSDENGQFTDRWGHGTEKSPFDPCPEGWRIPDAFYAHMHGTLPPLSNFYSYWPLSHGSNPWYYNGYQASGTGQYGLAPSSVHHAKRDAYSPANKFYPGSRSAISNY
;
A
#
# COMPACT_ATOMS: atom_id res chain seq x y z
N MET A 1 23.52 8.41 -29.49
CA MET A 1 22.08 8.67 -29.25
C MET A 1 21.29 7.75 -30.15
N ALA A 2 20.92 6.57 -29.65
CA ALA A 2 19.97 5.71 -30.33
C ALA A 2 18.58 6.09 -29.82
N ALA A 3 17.73 6.59 -30.70
CA ALA A 3 16.33 6.84 -30.40
C ALA A 3 15.69 5.51 -29.99
N ALA A 4 15.13 5.45 -28.78
CA ALA A 4 14.27 4.35 -28.37
C ALA A 4 13.09 4.29 -29.37
N SER A 5 12.84 3.10 -29.92
CA SER A 5 11.65 2.86 -30.75
C SER A 5 10.38 3.14 -29.92
N PRO A 6 9.31 3.68 -30.50
CA PRO A 6 8.04 3.86 -29.80
C PRO A 6 7.49 2.48 -29.45
N ALA A 7 7.62 2.07 -28.18
CA ALA A 7 6.93 0.90 -27.66
C ALA A 7 5.48 1.30 -27.36
N ASP A 8 4.58 0.92 -28.27
CA ASP A 8 3.11 0.75 -28.16
C ASP A 8 2.32 1.94 -27.55
N LYS A 9 1.72 2.85 -28.34
CA LYS A 9 0.41 2.70 -29.01
C LYS A 9 -0.61 1.97 -28.14
N ASP A 10 -1.36 2.71 -27.31
CA ASP A 10 -2.36 2.23 -26.34
C ASP A 10 -1.93 1.04 -25.47
N ARG A 11 -1.72 1.26 -24.17
CA ARG A 11 -1.40 0.15 -23.24
C ARG A 11 -2.67 -0.63 -22.92
N VAL A 12 -2.89 -1.72 -23.65
CA VAL A 12 -3.97 -2.67 -23.41
C VAL A 12 -3.52 -3.72 -22.39
N ILE A 13 -4.24 -3.83 -21.28
CA ILE A 13 -3.99 -4.81 -20.21
C ILE A 13 -5.14 -5.82 -20.20
N ASP A 14 -4.81 -7.07 -20.54
CA ASP A 14 -5.75 -8.20 -20.49
C ASP A 14 -5.61 -8.94 -19.15
N ILE A 15 -6.58 -8.77 -18.25
CA ILE A 15 -6.59 -9.38 -16.93
C ILE A 15 -7.44 -10.65 -16.94
N PRO A 16 -6.86 -11.86 -16.74
CA PRO A 16 -7.65 -13.10 -16.69
C PRO A 16 -8.60 -13.14 -15.49
N LEU A 17 -9.90 -13.35 -15.74
CA LEU A 17 -10.90 -13.43 -14.68
C LEU A 17 -10.87 -14.75 -13.90
N ARG A 18 -10.18 -15.78 -14.43
CA ARG A 18 -10.01 -17.09 -13.76
C ARG A 18 -9.49 -16.96 -12.33
N LYS A 19 -8.60 -15.97 -12.07
CA LYS A 19 -8.06 -15.73 -10.72
C LYS A 19 -9.17 -15.30 -9.77
N ALA A 20 -10.08 -14.41 -10.18
CA ALA A 20 -11.19 -13.97 -9.36
C ALA A 20 -12.09 -15.14 -8.92
N TYR A 21 -12.45 -16.01 -9.87
CA TYR A 21 -13.24 -17.22 -9.59
C TYR A 21 -12.52 -18.19 -8.65
N ALA A 22 -11.23 -18.46 -8.90
CA ALA A 22 -10.43 -19.35 -8.05
C ALA A 22 -10.27 -18.80 -6.63
N MET A 23 -9.97 -17.50 -6.50
CA MET A 23 -9.81 -16.85 -5.20
C MET A 23 -11.10 -16.85 -4.40
N TYR A 24 -12.24 -16.57 -5.05
CA TYR A 24 -13.53 -16.66 -4.40
C TYR A 24 -13.76 -18.07 -3.84
N LYS A 25 -13.62 -19.10 -4.70
CA LYS A 25 -13.86 -20.49 -4.31
C LYS A 25 -12.96 -20.94 -3.16
N LEU A 26 -11.66 -20.70 -3.27
CA LEU A 26 -10.66 -21.25 -2.35
C LEU A 26 -10.55 -20.47 -1.03
N HIS A 27 -10.65 -19.14 -1.10
CA HIS A 27 -10.30 -18.28 0.03
C HIS A 27 -11.45 -17.45 0.60
N LEU A 28 -12.56 -17.26 -0.13
CA LEU A 28 -13.65 -16.38 0.32
C LEU A 28 -14.94 -17.16 0.62
N SER A 29 -15.23 -18.20 -0.15
CA SER A 29 -16.42 -19.03 0.01
C SER A 29 -16.31 -19.95 1.23
N THR A 30 -17.30 -19.93 2.11
CA THR A 30 -17.37 -20.85 3.26
C THR A 30 -17.78 -22.26 2.83
N THR A 31 -18.47 -22.40 1.69
CA THR A 31 -18.92 -23.68 1.11
C THR A 31 -17.98 -24.21 0.03
N GLU A 32 -16.93 -23.48 -0.30
CA GLU A 32 -15.98 -23.80 -1.39
C GLU A 32 -16.67 -23.89 -2.77
N GLU A 33 -17.78 -23.17 -2.92
CA GLU A 33 -18.49 -22.98 -4.19
C GLU A 33 -17.99 -21.73 -4.92
N TYR A 34 -18.20 -21.73 -6.24
CA TYR A 34 -17.97 -20.55 -7.09
C TYR A 34 -18.98 -19.43 -6.77
N PRO A 35 -18.62 -18.16 -7.05
CA PRO A 35 -19.56 -17.06 -6.91
C PRO A 35 -20.74 -17.25 -7.87
N GLN A 36 -21.94 -16.95 -7.38
CA GLN A 36 -23.18 -17.03 -8.15
C GLN A 36 -23.42 -15.72 -8.90
N GLY A 37 -24.06 -15.81 -10.06
CA GLY A 37 -24.41 -14.66 -10.89
C GLY A 37 -24.22 -14.95 -12.37
N SER A 38 -25.12 -14.43 -13.20
CA SER A 38 -25.05 -14.54 -14.67
C SER A 38 -24.50 -13.28 -15.34
N VAL A 39 -24.57 -12.13 -14.67
CA VAL A 39 -24.18 -10.84 -15.24
C VAL A 39 -22.77 -10.46 -14.78
N LYS A 40 -21.89 -10.27 -15.76
CA LYS A 40 -20.50 -9.86 -15.59
C LYS A 40 -20.39 -8.37 -15.88
N SER A 41 -19.76 -7.62 -15.00
CA SER A 41 -19.52 -6.18 -15.20
C SER A 41 -18.21 -5.74 -14.54
N SER A 42 -17.74 -4.55 -14.88
CA SER A 42 -16.51 -3.98 -14.31
C SER A 42 -16.71 -2.53 -13.89
N SER A 43 -15.86 -2.06 -12.98
CA SER A 43 -15.84 -0.66 -12.56
C SER A 43 -14.45 -0.17 -12.18
N VAL A 44 -14.25 1.15 -12.27
CA VAL A 44 -13.13 1.83 -11.62
C VAL A 44 -13.57 2.17 -10.20
N VAL A 45 -13.08 1.41 -9.23
CA VAL A 45 -13.37 1.63 -7.81
C VAL A 45 -12.88 3.01 -7.39
N TRP A 46 -11.66 3.37 -7.78
CA TRP A 46 -11.12 4.72 -7.64
C TRP A 46 -9.94 4.97 -8.58
N THR A 47 -9.64 6.24 -8.87
CA THR A 47 -8.42 6.67 -9.58
C THR A 47 -7.89 8.01 -9.08
N THR A 48 -6.57 8.22 -9.16
CA THR A 48 -5.93 9.55 -8.99
C THR A 48 -6.01 10.40 -10.27
N ASN A 49 -6.26 9.78 -11.43
CA ASN A 49 -6.27 10.47 -12.72
C ASN A 49 -7.40 9.92 -13.61
N THR A 50 -8.45 10.71 -13.80
CA THR A 50 -9.60 10.33 -14.64
C THR A 50 -9.29 10.24 -16.13
N GLY A 51 -8.13 10.76 -16.56
CA GLY A 51 -7.63 10.56 -17.92
C GLY A 51 -6.89 9.23 -18.10
N LEU A 52 -6.58 8.49 -17.03
CA LEU A 52 -5.71 7.30 -17.12
C LEU A 52 -6.34 6.16 -17.93
N ILE A 53 -7.57 5.78 -17.61
CA ILE A 53 -8.25 4.65 -18.24
C ILE A 53 -9.14 5.20 -19.36
N GLN A 54 -8.86 4.79 -20.59
CA GLN A 54 -9.65 5.14 -21.76
C GLN A 54 -10.93 4.31 -21.80
N ASN A 55 -10.80 2.99 -21.68
CA ASN A 55 -11.93 2.07 -21.77
C ASN A 55 -11.72 0.84 -20.89
N MET A 56 -12.82 0.20 -20.49
CA MET A 56 -12.83 -1.12 -19.87
C MET A 56 -13.94 -1.97 -20.45
N GLU A 57 -13.64 -3.22 -20.76
CA GLU A 57 -14.62 -4.17 -21.26
C GLU A 57 -14.35 -5.58 -20.73
N ILE A 58 -15.40 -6.38 -20.60
CA ILE A 58 -15.26 -7.80 -20.33
C ILE A 58 -15.33 -8.54 -21.66
N ILE A 59 -14.23 -9.19 -22.01
CA ILE A 59 -14.20 -10.15 -23.10
C ILE A 59 -14.75 -11.45 -22.53
N ASP A 60 -16.01 -11.71 -22.85
CA ASP A 60 -16.75 -12.81 -22.24
C ASP A 60 -16.29 -14.19 -22.74
N GLY A 61 -16.62 -15.21 -21.98
CA GLY A 61 -16.30 -16.61 -22.24
C GLY A 61 -16.60 -17.47 -21.02
N THR A 62 -16.03 -18.68 -21.00
CA THR A 62 -16.03 -19.49 -19.80
C THR A 62 -15.21 -18.81 -18.69
N LYS A 63 -15.42 -19.19 -17.43
CA LYS A 63 -14.66 -18.68 -16.27
C LYS A 63 -13.13 -18.82 -16.43
N GLU A 64 -12.66 -19.78 -17.23
CA GLU A 64 -11.23 -19.98 -17.56
C GLU A 64 -10.69 -19.01 -18.62
N MET A 65 -11.54 -18.57 -19.55
CA MET A 65 -11.15 -17.80 -20.74
C MET A 65 -11.51 -16.32 -20.66
N ALA A 66 -12.50 -15.96 -19.84
CA ALA A 66 -12.98 -14.59 -19.74
C ALA A 66 -11.89 -13.64 -19.20
N LYS A 67 -11.87 -12.42 -19.72
CA LYS A 67 -10.88 -11.39 -19.38
C LYS A 67 -11.54 -10.04 -19.13
N LEU A 68 -10.97 -9.27 -18.22
CA LEU A 68 -11.20 -7.82 -18.15
C LEU A 68 -10.09 -7.14 -18.95
N ARG A 69 -10.46 -6.49 -20.05
CA ARG A 69 -9.56 -5.66 -20.84
C ARG A 69 -9.65 -4.22 -20.35
N VAL A 70 -8.50 -3.65 -19.98
CA VAL A 70 -8.34 -2.26 -19.57
C VAL A 70 -7.44 -1.57 -20.58
N THR A 71 -7.92 -0.53 -21.23
CA THR A 71 -7.14 0.27 -22.18
C THR A 71 -6.76 1.59 -21.53
N LEU A 72 -5.47 1.88 -21.46
CA LEU A 72 -4.95 3.13 -20.88
C LEU A 72 -4.67 4.16 -21.96
N ASN A 73 -4.98 5.42 -21.69
CA ASN A 73 -4.59 6.53 -22.56
C ASN A 73 -3.07 6.74 -22.52
N GLU A 74 -2.50 7.11 -23.68
CA GLU A 74 -1.10 7.47 -23.77
C GLU A 74 -0.76 8.72 -22.96
N ASN A 75 0.48 8.78 -22.44
CA ASN A 75 1.00 9.90 -21.67
C ASN A 75 0.14 10.27 -20.44
N GLN A 76 -0.65 9.31 -19.94
CA GLN A 76 -1.41 9.42 -18.70
C GLN A 76 -0.78 8.52 -17.65
N TYR A 77 -0.61 9.08 -16.46
CA TYR A 77 0.06 8.45 -15.34
C TYR A 77 -0.82 8.53 -14.11
N GLY A 78 -0.64 7.61 -13.17
CA GLY A 78 -1.45 7.58 -11.97
C GLY A 78 -1.66 6.17 -11.44
N ASN A 79 -2.62 6.10 -10.53
CA ASN A 79 -3.08 4.87 -9.92
C ASN A 79 -4.58 4.73 -10.11
N ALA A 80 -5.03 3.50 -10.32
CA ALA A 80 -6.45 3.16 -10.29
C ALA A 80 -6.65 1.78 -9.69
N VAL A 81 -7.79 1.57 -9.06
CA VAL A 81 -8.26 0.23 -8.70
C VAL A 81 -9.45 -0.09 -9.59
N VAL A 82 -9.33 -1.19 -10.33
CA VAL A 82 -10.40 -1.72 -11.19
C VAL A 82 -10.96 -3.00 -10.59
N ALA A 83 -12.25 -3.24 -10.76
CA ALA A 83 -12.94 -4.37 -10.14
C ALA A 83 -13.74 -5.19 -11.15
N PHE A 84 -13.82 -6.48 -10.89
CA PHE A 84 -14.75 -7.40 -11.55
C PHE A 84 -15.93 -7.67 -10.62
N HIS A 85 -17.13 -7.44 -11.16
CA HIS A 85 -18.40 -7.67 -10.50
C HIS A 85 -19.10 -8.88 -11.13
N LEU A 86 -19.70 -9.71 -10.28
CA LEU A 86 -20.54 -10.82 -10.70
C LEU A 86 -21.81 -10.84 -9.87
N GLY A 87 -22.95 -10.79 -10.54
CA GLY A 87 -24.26 -10.82 -9.90
C GLY A 87 -25.37 -11.07 -10.91
N ASN A 88 -26.56 -10.57 -10.63
CA ASN A 88 -27.75 -10.80 -11.45
C ASN A 88 -28.35 -9.50 -12.02
N SER A 89 -27.86 -8.33 -11.59
CA SER A 89 -28.51 -7.05 -11.93
C SER A 89 -27.91 -6.40 -13.18
N GLY A 90 -26.58 -6.30 -13.27
CA GLY A 90 -25.92 -5.45 -14.26
C GLY A 90 -26.15 -3.95 -14.05
N GLN A 91 -26.78 -3.54 -12.95
CA GLN A 91 -27.31 -2.18 -12.80
C GLN A 91 -26.36 -1.24 -12.06
N TRP A 92 -26.33 0.00 -12.55
CA TRP A 92 -25.79 1.16 -11.84
C TRP A 92 -26.93 1.89 -11.13
N ALA A 93 -26.77 2.12 -9.83
CA ALA A 93 -27.70 2.93 -9.04
C ALA A 93 -26.93 3.70 -7.97
N ASN A 94 -27.39 4.90 -7.61
CA ASN A 94 -26.79 5.74 -6.57
C ASN A 94 -25.27 5.91 -6.71
N GLY A 95 -24.79 6.05 -7.95
CA GLY A 95 -23.37 6.23 -8.23
C GLY A 95 -22.48 4.99 -8.03
N LYS A 96 -23.05 3.78 -7.95
CA LYS A 96 -22.30 2.54 -7.75
C LYS A 96 -22.88 1.38 -8.57
N MET A 97 -22.00 0.49 -9.03
CA MET A 97 -22.40 -0.82 -9.57
C MET A 97 -22.96 -1.69 -8.44
N GLN A 98 -24.18 -2.21 -8.61
CA GLN A 98 -24.92 -2.88 -7.54
C GLN A 98 -24.48 -4.32 -7.30
N ASP A 99 -24.02 -5.02 -8.33
CA ASP A 99 -23.49 -6.38 -8.18
C ASP A 99 -22.20 -6.37 -7.34
N PRO A 100 -21.94 -7.41 -6.53
CA PRO A 100 -20.78 -7.45 -5.66
C PRO A 100 -19.46 -7.55 -6.45
N ILE A 101 -18.43 -6.85 -5.97
CA ILE A 101 -17.06 -7.02 -6.45
C ILE A 101 -16.55 -8.37 -5.97
N ILE A 102 -16.17 -9.27 -6.86
CA ILE A 102 -15.60 -10.56 -6.46
C ILE A 102 -14.06 -10.54 -6.45
N TRP A 103 -13.45 -9.58 -7.15
CA TRP A 103 -12.00 -9.33 -7.12
C TRP A 103 -11.67 -7.96 -7.73
N SER A 104 -10.50 -7.42 -7.39
CA SER A 104 -10.01 -6.14 -7.90
C SER A 104 -8.50 -6.16 -8.11
N TRP A 105 -8.01 -5.21 -8.92
CA TRP A 105 -6.62 -5.10 -9.32
C TRP A 105 -6.17 -3.63 -9.24
N HIS A 106 -4.92 -3.43 -8.82
CA HIS A 106 -4.25 -2.13 -8.89
C HIS A 106 -3.63 -1.96 -10.28
N VAL A 107 -4.08 -0.95 -11.00
CA VAL A 107 -3.44 -0.45 -12.22
C VAL A 107 -2.49 0.67 -11.81
N TRP A 108 -1.20 0.42 -11.98
CA TRP A 108 -0.13 1.36 -11.68
C TRP A 108 0.56 1.80 -12.97
N ALA A 109 0.46 3.09 -13.29
CA ALA A 109 1.06 3.70 -14.47
C ALA A 109 2.09 4.75 -14.02
N PRO A 110 3.34 4.36 -13.74
CA PRO A 110 4.39 5.30 -13.33
C PRO A 110 4.84 6.18 -14.51
N GLU A 111 5.33 7.38 -14.19
CA GLU A 111 5.89 8.35 -15.13
C GLU A 111 7.25 7.92 -15.67
N THR A 112 8.03 7.22 -14.86
CA THR A 112 9.34 6.67 -15.25
C THR A 112 9.33 5.15 -15.19
N ILE A 113 10.21 4.50 -15.97
CA ILE A 113 10.38 3.03 -15.92
C ILE A 113 10.76 2.62 -14.50
N VAL A 114 10.11 1.59 -13.95
CA VAL A 114 10.46 1.03 -12.62
C VAL A 114 11.82 0.35 -12.72
N GLY A 115 12.79 0.87 -11.97
CA GLY A 115 14.12 0.30 -11.84
C GLY A 115 14.22 -0.69 -10.68
N SER A 116 15.42 -1.23 -10.52
CA SER A 116 15.76 -2.15 -9.44
C SER A 116 16.94 -1.64 -8.63
N LEU A 117 16.91 -1.86 -7.33
CA LEU A 117 17.99 -1.57 -6.40
C LEU A 117 18.41 -2.87 -5.71
N ASP A 118 19.64 -3.30 -5.96
CA ASP A 118 20.23 -4.41 -5.22
C ASP A 118 20.71 -3.94 -3.85
N TYR A 119 20.38 -4.74 -2.85
CA TYR A 119 20.77 -4.51 -1.48
C TYR A 119 21.31 -5.79 -0.84
N GLU A 120 22.53 -5.71 -0.32
CA GLU A 120 23.21 -6.79 0.37
C GLU A 120 23.51 -6.37 1.81
N THR A 121 23.18 -7.20 2.79
CA THR A 121 23.33 -6.85 4.21
C THR A 121 24.77 -6.82 4.64
N GLU A 122 25.61 -7.71 4.11
CA GLU A 122 27.01 -7.86 4.52
C GLU A 122 27.96 -7.72 3.33
N THR A 123 28.58 -6.55 3.20
CA THR A 123 29.69 -6.31 2.25
C THR A 123 30.83 -5.61 2.98
N SER A 124 32.02 -5.59 2.39
CA SER A 124 33.12 -4.77 2.92
C SER A 124 32.80 -3.27 2.83
N ALA A 125 32.02 -2.87 1.81
CA ALA A 125 31.73 -1.49 1.50
C ALA A 125 30.65 -0.89 2.44
N ASN A 126 29.65 -1.69 2.84
CA ASN A 126 28.66 -1.29 3.84
C ASN A 126 29.10 -1.50 5.30
N GLY A 127 30.30 -2.05 5.52
CA GLY A 127 30.87 -2.33 6.84
C GLY A 127 30.24 -3.52 7.58
N GLY A 128 29.44 -4.33 6.90
CA GLY A 128 28.86 -5.57 7.42
C GLY A 128 29.91 -6.67 7.58
N ILE A 129 30.85 -6.78 6.64
CA ILE A 129 32.03 -7.65 6.83
C ILE A 129 33.03 -6.93 7.74
N VAL A 130 33.33 -7.55 8.88
CA VAL A 130 34.25 -7.03 9.89
C VAL A 130 35.67 -7.49 9.58
N ASN A 131 36.60 -6.54 9.55
CA ASN A 131 38.03 -6.88 9.55
C ASN A 131 38.45 -7.27 10.96
N VAL A 132 38.61 -8.57 11.22
CA VAL A 132 39.25 -9.08 12.43
C VAL A 132 40.71 -9.40 12.15
N PHE A 133 41.61 -9.01 13.05
CA PHE A 133 43.05 -9.30 12.94
C PHE A 133 43.38 -10.80 13.09
N ASN A 134 42.40 -11.63 13.47
CA ASN A 134 42.57 -13.06 13.64
C ASN A 134 42.26 -13.79 12.33
N SER A 135 43.28 -14.42 11.73
CA SER A 135 43.18 -15.19 10.49
C SER A 135 42.40 -16.51 10.60
N ALA A 136 41.92 -16.88 11.79
CA ALA A 136 41.09 -18.07 11.98
C ALA A 136 39.64 -17.91 11.50
N PHE A 137 39.19 -16.67 11.24
CA PHE A 137 37.84 -16.38 10.74
C PHE A 137 37.90 -15.75 9.36
N VAL A 138 37.15 -16.33 8.40
CA VAL A 138 36.99 -15.78 7.06
C VAL A 138 35.69 -14.98 7.02
N ASN A 139 35.77 -13.70 6.65
CA ASN A 139 34.63 -12.78 6.48
C ASN A 139 33.60 -12.79 7.63
N PRO A 140 34.01 -12.53 8.89
CA PRO A 140 33.04 -12.42 9.97
C PRO A 140 32.10 -11.23 9.73
N VAL A 141 30.82 -11.40 10.06
CA VAL A 141 29.76 -10.42 9.77
C VAL A 141 29.24 -9.74 11.04
N ARG A 142 28.70 -8.53 10.91
CA ARG A 142 28.10 -7.77 12.02
C ARG A 142 26.69 -8.24 12.38
N SER A 143 25.98 -8.82 11.42
CA SER A 143 24.60 -9.23 11.61
C SER A 143 24.46 -10.39 12.60
N ILE A 144 23.37 -10.34 13.39
CA ILE A 144 22.92 -11.46 14.24
C ILE A 144 22.26 -12.56 13.37
N GLY A 145 21.87 -12.24 12.13
CA GLY A 145 21.22 -13.15 11.18
C GLY A 145 22.08 -13.48 9.95
N ALA A 146 21.55 -14.34 9.09
CA ALA A 146 22.19 -14.73 7.84
C ALA A 146 22.37 -13.52 6.91
N PRO A 147 23.50 -13.40 6.19
CA PRO A 147 23.65 -12.41 5.13
C PRO A 147 22.56 -12.55 4.08
N LEU A 148 21.93 -11.44 3.70
CA LEU A 148 20.87 -11.41 2.69
C LEU A 148 21.29 -10.55 1.52
N LYS A 149 20.97 -11.02 0.31
CA LYS A 149 21.00 -10.23 -0.91
C LYS A 149 19.60 -10.18 -1.49
N THR A 150 19.05 -8.97 -1.59
CA THR A 150 17.67 -8.72 -2.00
C THR A 150 17.64 -7.61 -3.04
N THR A 151 16.83 -7.80 -4.07
CA THR A 151 16.55 -6.76 -5.07
C THR A 151 15.21 -6.11 -4.74
N PHE A 152 15.20 -4.78 -4.63
CA PHE A 152 14.01 -3.96 -4.41
C PHE A 152 13.63 -3.21 -5.68
N MET A 153 12.37 -2.79 -5.78
CA MET A 153 12.02 -1.73 -6.72
C MET A 153 12.73 -0.44 -6.29
N ASP A 154 13.09 0.40 -7.25
CA ASP A 154 13.71 1.72 -7.00
C ASP A 154 12.74 2.76 -6.39
N ARG A 155 11.49 2.36 -6.12
CA ARG A 155 10.43 3.19 -5.55
C ARG A 155 9.36 2.36 -4.85
N ASP A 156 8.56 3.04 -4.05
CA ASP A 156 7.39 2.45 -3.39
C ASP A 156 6.29 2.07 -4.39
N LEU A 157 5.51 1.03 -4.06
CA LEU A 157 4.40 0.60 -4.89
C LEU A 157 3.33 1.71 -5.00
N GLY A 158 3.02 2.11 -6.23
CA GLY A 158 2.11 3.22 -6.53
C GLY A 158 2.77 4.59 -6.68
N ALA A 159 4.07 4.72 -6.42
CA ALA A 159 4.81 5.95 -6.71
C ALA A 159 4.92 6.19 -8.22
N LEU A 160 4.79 7.43 -8.67
CA LEU A 160 4.88 7.75 -10.10
C LEU A 160 6.32 7.93 -10.55
N MET A 161 7.21 8.35 -9.65
CA MET A 161 8.64 8.57 -9.92
C MET A 161 9.49 7.98 -8.79
N MET A 162 10.77 7.75 -9.06
CA MET A 162 11.74 7.48 -8.00
C MET A 162 12.02 8.76 -7.18
N PHE A 163 12.42 8.59 -5.93
CA PHE A 163 12.89 9.70 -5.12
C PHE A 163 14.19 10.27 -5.72
N PRO A 164 14.36 11.60 -5.82
CA PRO A 164 15.59 12.20 -6.34
C PRO A 164 16.71 12.10 -5.31
N GLU A 165 17.73 11.29 -5.58
CA GLU A 165 18.88 11.08 -4.67
C GLU A 165 19.64 12.39 -4.41
N GLU A 166 19.73 13.27 -5.40
CA GLU A 166 20.44 14.54 -5.32
C GLU A 166 19.81 15.51 -4.33
N ALA A 167 18.51 15.36 -4.05
CA ALA A 167 17.81 16.18 -3.07
C ALA A 167 18.36 16.01 -1.64
N TYR A 168 19.11 14.94 -1.36
CA TYR A 168 19.71 14.70 -0.05
C TYR A 168 20.97 15.56 0.23
N ALA A 169 21.62 16.10 -0.82
CA ALA A 169 22.97 16.66 -0.72
C ALA A 169 23.04 18.21 -0.85
N GLY A 170 21.92 18.90 -1.06
CA GLY A 170 21.91 20.36 -1.32
C GLY A 170 21.30 21.22 -0.22
N GLY A 171 21.52 22.54 -0.31
CA GLY A 171 20.86 23.51 0.56
C GLY A 171 19.37 23.68 0.23
N ALA A 172 18.59 24.34 1.11
CA ALA A 172 17.13 24.46 1.02
C ALA A 172 16.61 24.89 -0.37
N SER A 173 17.24 25.89 -0.99
CA SER A 173 16.87 26.38 -2.33
C SER A 173 17.09 25.36 -3.45
N TYR A 174 18.08 24.48 -3.33
CA TYR A 174 18.33 23.40 -4.28
C TYR A 174 17.25 22.33 -4.18
N ILE A 175 16.82 22.00 -2.96
CA ILE A 175 15.81 20.96 -2.73
C ILE A 175 14.43 21.37 -3.24
N TYR A 176 14.10 22.67 -3.26
CA TYR A 176 12.84 23.14 -3.82
C TYR A 176 12.65 22.76 -5.29
N SER A 177 13.74 22.69 -6.07
CA SER A 177 13.67 22.25 -7.47
C SER A 177 13.22 20.79 -7.64
N PHE A 178 13.36 19.97 -6.59
CA PHE A 178 12.97 18.57 -6.57
C PHE A 178 11.57 18.32 -6.00
N ILE A 179 10.88 19.34 -5.46
CA ILE A 179 9.53 19.17 -4.87
C ILE A 179 8.55 18.47 -5.82
N PRO A 180 8.47 18.81 -7.12
CA PRO A 180 7.59 18.10 -8.05
C PRO A 180 7.87 16.59 -8.10
N GLN A 181 9.14 16.19 -8.18
CA GLN A 181 9.53 14.78 -8.21
C GLN A 181 9.31 14.09 -6.85
N ILE A 182 9.67 14.75 -5.74
CA ILE A 182 9.42 14.25 -4.39
C ILE A 182 7.93 14.02 -4.17
N SER A 183 7.06 14.94 -4.61
CA SER A 183 5.60 14.80 -4.47
C SER A 183 5.06 13.56 -5.18
N LYS A 184 5.77 13.08 -6.21
CA LYS A 184 5.41 11.92 -7.03
C LYS A 184 6.10 10.63 -6.59
N SER A 185 6.99 10.68 -5.61
CA SER A 185 7.76 9.52 -5.16
C SER A 185 7.14 8.75 -4.00
N GLY A 186 6.01 9.22 -3.47
CA GLY A 186 5.27 8.52 -2.41
C GLY A 186 4.43 7.38 -2.96
N GLY A 187 4.49 6.22 -2.31
CA GLY A 187 3.62 5.07 -2.62
C GLY A 187 2.20 5.19 -2.05
N LEU A 188 1.43 4.12 -2.24
CA LEU A 188 0.09 3.96 -1.67
C LEU A 188 0.11 3.18 -0.36
N HIS A 189 -0.97 3.27 0.40
CA HIS A 189 -1.11 2.50 1.63
C HIS A 189 -1.73 1.13 1.35
N PHE A 190 -1.23 0.09 2.00
CA PHE A 190 -1.79 -1.25 1.96
C PHE A 190 -2.02 -1.76 3.37
N GLN A 191 -3.25 -2.19 3.68
CA GLN A 191 -3.54 -2.85 4.95
C GLN A 191 -3.00 -4.28 4.92
N TRP A 192 -2.41 -4.72 6.03
CA TRP A 192 -1.84 -6.06 6.13
C TRP A 192 -2.76 -7.14 5.56
N GLY A 193 -2.26 -7.82 4.54
CA GLY A 193 -2.95 -8.92 3.90
C GLY A 193 -4.12 -8.55 3.00
N ARG A 194 -4.18 -7.30 2.57
CA ARG A 194 -5.01 -6.87 1.44
C ARG A 194 -4.11 -6.59 0.24
N LYS A 195 -4.64 -6.91 -0.94
CA LYS A 195 -4.02 -6.58 -2.23
C LYS A 195 -4.41 -5.19 -2.74
N ASP A 196 -5.46 -4.60 -2.17
CA ASP A 196 -6.07 -3.37 -2.66
C ASP A 196 -5.39 -2.16 -2.03
N PRO A 197 -4.84 -1.24 -2.84
CA PRO A 197 -4.27 -0.02 -2.31
C PRO A 197 -5.36 0.92 -1.80
N LEU A 198 -5.00 1.65 -0.76
CA LEU A 198 -5.75 2.76 -0.21
C LEU A 198 -5.00 4.07 -0.49
N PRO A 199 -5.69 5.11 -0.95
CA PRO A 199 -5.09 6.43 -1.13
C PRO A 199 -4.66 7.01 0.22
N VAL A 200 -3.50 7.68 0.24
CA VAL A 200 -2.97 8.40 1.40
C VAL A 200 -3.39 9.87 1.42
N PHE A 201 -3.87 10.43 0.31
CA PHE A 201 -4.32 11.84 0.12
C PHE A 201 -3.27 12.93 0.38
N PHE A 202 -2.06 12.55 0.77
CA PHE A 202 -0.93 13.43 0.97
C PHE A 202 0.23 12.96 0.10
N ASN A 203 0.86 13.90 -0.61
CA ASN A 203 2.07 13.62 -1.36
C ASN A 203 3.30 13.79 -0.47
N ALA A 204 4.36 13.04 -0.77
CA ALA A 204 5.62 13.15 -0.05
C ALA A 204 6.21 14.58 -0.18
N GLY A 205 6.89 15.06 0.86
CA GLY A 205 7.48 16.40 0.89
C GLY A 205 6.48 17.57 1.02
N GLY A 206 5.18 17.31 0.98
CA GLY A 206 4.12 18.32 0.98
C GLY A 206 3.82 19.01 2.32
N HIS A 207 4.55 18.70 3.39
CA HIS A 207 4.15 19.06 4.75
C HIS A 207 4.30 20.55 5.10
N TYR A 208 4.80 21.36 4.18
CA TYR A 208 4.97 22.80 4.39
C TYR A 208 3.82 23.55 3.72
N ASP A 209 3.04 24.26 4.54
CA ASP A 209 2.35 25.47 4.10
C ASP A 209 3.45 26.48 3.73
N PHE A 210 4.09 26.30 2.57
CA PHE A 210 5.21 27.12 2.14
C PHE A 210 4.83 28.61 1.97
N GLY A 211 3.54 28.94 2.11
CA GLY A 211 3.01 30.30 2.08
C GLY A 211 3.58 31.23 3.15
N THR A 212 4.18 30.72 4.24
CA THR A 212 4.79 31.58 5.29
C THR A 212 6.32 31.54 5.33
N ALA A 213 6.97 30.49 4.80
CA ALA A 213 8.42 30.29 4.95
C ALA A 213 9.25 30.62 3.69
N VAL A 214 8.66 30.68 2.49
CA VAL A 214 9.43 30.77 1.22
C VAL A 214 8.82 31.74 0.20
N GLY A 215 8.43 32.95 0.63
CA GLY A 215 8.02 34.04 -0.27
C GLY A 215 7.14 33.60 -1.47
N THR A 216 7.44 34.08 -2.68
CA THR A 216 6.67 33.78 -3.90
C THR A 216 6.77 32.31 -4.36
N GLN A 217 7.86 31.60 -4.05
CA GLN A 217 8.10 30.21 -4.47
C GLN A 217 7.21 29.22 -3.71
N GLY A 218 6.92 29.50 -2.44
CA GLY A 218 6.08 28.62 -1.62
C GLY A 218 4.62 28.50 -2.07
N SER A 219 4.10 29.55 -2.71
CA SER A 219 2.75 29.53 -3.28
C SER A 219 2.63 28.59 -4.49
N ILE A 220 3.72 28.30 -5.19
CA ILE A 220 3.75 27.42 -6.38
C ILE A 220 3.55 25.95 -5.98
N TYR A 221 4.09 25.56 -4.81
CA TYR A 221 4.11 24.16 -4.37
C TYR A 221 2.99 23.80 -3.39
N LYS A 222 2.20 24.77 -2.89
CA LYS A 222 1.14 24.54 -1.89
C LYS A 222 0.11 23.50 -2.36
N ASN A 223 -0.13 23.41 -3.66
CA ASN A 223 -1.14 22.52 -4.24
C ASN A 223 -0.59 21.09 -4.49
N LEU A 224 0.71 20.87 -4.30
CA LEU A 224 1.33 19.55 -4.47
C LEU A 224 1.33 18.74 -3.19
N ASN A 225 0.86 19.28 -2.05
CA ASN A 225 0.88 18.57 -0.78
C ASN A 225 -0.18 17.48 -0.64
N LYS A 226 -1.28 17.62 -1.38
CA LYS A 226 -2.46 16.78 -1.28
C LYS A 226 -2.91 16.39 -2.66
N TYR A 227 -3.60 15.27 -2.72
CA TYR A 227 -4.31 14.85 -3.92
C TYR A 227 -5.67 14.28 -3.53
N THR A 228 -6.55 14.23 -4.53
CA THR A 228 -7.88 13.65 -4.40
C THR A 228 -8.00 12.45 -5.33
N ILE A 229 -8.92 11.54 -5.01
CA ILE A 229 -9.31 10.47 -5.93
C ILE A 229 -10.72 10.74 -6.48
N ARG A 230 -11.10 10.01 -7.51
CA ARG A 230 -12.48 9.95 -8.01
C ARG A 230 -12.87 8.50 -8.25
N MET A 231 -14.16 8.19 -8.11
CA MET A 231 -14.72 6.86 -8.36
C MET A 231 -15.58 6.90 -9.62
N GLN A 232 -15.73 5.77 -10.31
CA GLN A 232 -16.73 5.68 -11.37
C GLN A 232 -18.13 5.78 -10.75
N ASN A 233 -19.01 6.61 -11.32
CA ASN A 233 -20.35 6.87 -10.79
C ASN A 233 -21.50 6.53 -11.76
N GLY A 234 -21.20 5.82 -12.84
CA GLY A 234 -22.20 5.40 -13.83
C GLY A 234 -21.63 4.43 -14.85
N ALA A 235 -22.50 3.89 -15.70
CA ALA A 235 -22.10 3.01 -16.79
C ALA A 235 -21.20 3.75 -17.79
N ILE A 236 -20.24 3.03 -18.37
CA ILE A 236 -19.42 3.54 -19.48
C ILE A 236 -20.34 3.76 -20.69
N SER A 237 -20.26 4.95 -21.30
CA SER A 237 -21.07 5.30 -22.48
C SER A 237 -20.16 5.92 -23.52
N ASN A 238 -20.20 5.40 -24.76
CA ASN A 238 -19.36 5.85 -25.88
C ASN A 238 -17.86 5.95 -25.53
N GLY A 239 -17.35 4.99 -24.76
CA GLY A 239 -15.95 4.95 -24.33
C GLY A 239 -15.57 6.01 -23.28
N VAL A 240 -16.53 6.71 -22.67
CA VAL A 240 -16.29 7.67 -21.60
C VAL A 240 -16.70 7.06 -20.27
N ILE A 241 -15.76 7.05 -19.32
CA ILE A 241 -16.00 6.62 -17.94
C ILE A 241 -16.50 7.83 -17.13
N PRO A 242 -17.74 7.82 -16.61
CA PRO A 242 -18.24 8.90 -15.78
C PRO A 242 -17.65 8.78 -14.37
N TYR A 243 -17.15 9.88 -13.82
CA TYR A 243 -16.54 9.94 -12.50
C TYR A 243 -17.31 10.83 -11.53
N SER A 244 -17.25 10.47 -10.24
CA SER A 244 -17.78 11.25 -9.13
C SER A 244 -17.07 12.60 -8.97
N GLY A 245 -17.59 13.43 -8.06
CA GLY A 245 -16.82 14.51 -7.47
C GLY A 245 -15.53 14.02 -6.79
N ALA A 246 -14.62 14.95 -6.52
CA ALA A 246 -13.37 14.65 -5.83
C ALA A 246 -13.63 14.15 -4.41
N ILE A 247 -12.93 13.08 -4.03
CA ILE A 247 -12.86 12.57 -2.67
C ILE A 247 -11.51 13.00 -2.10
N ASP A 248 -11.55 13.78 -1.03
CA ASP A 248 -10.38 14.18 -0.25
C ASP A 248 -10.25 13.34 1.02
N ASN A 249 -9.21 13.62 1.82
CA ASN A 249 -8.97 12.92 3.07
C ASN A 249 -10.14 13.02 4.05
N THR A 250 -10.80 14.18 4.13
CA THR A 250 -11.93 14.38 5.06
C THR A 250 -13.11 13.51 4.67
N ASN A 251 -13.52 13.55 3.40
CA ASN A 251 -14.58 12.70 2.87
C ASN A 251 -14.23 11.21 3.02
N TYR A 252 -12.97 10.85 2.77
CA TYR A 252 -12.49 9.48 2.90
C TYR A 252 -12.62 8.95 4.33
N MET A 253 -12.09 9.68 5.31
CA MET A 253 -12.14 9.28 6.72
C MET A 253 -13.57 9.13 7.23
N THR A 254 -14.49 9.97 6.77
CA THR A 254 -15.90 9.90 7.19
C THR A 254 -16.65 8.72 6.57
N ASN A 255 -16.45 8.45 5.28
CA ASN A 255 -17.33 7.53 4.54
C ASN A 255 -16.73 6.14 4.30
N TYR A 256 -15.39 6.02 4.33
CA TYR A 256 -14.68 4.80 3.92
C TYR A 256 -13.84 4.18 5.03
N SER A 257 -13.71 4.82 6.19
CA SER A 257 -13.21 4.15 7.41
C SER A 257 -14.34 3.35 8.04
N LYS A 258 -14.15 2.05 8.24
CA LYS A 258 -15.16 1.12 8.74
C LYS A 258 -14.69 0.39 9.99
N GLU A 259 -15.45 0.54 11.06
CA GLU A 259 -15.22 -0.11 12.33
C GLU A 259 -15.90 -1.49 12.35
N PHE A 260 -15.17 -2.51 12.74
CA PHE A 260 -15.66 -3.89 12.87
C PHE A 260 -16.99 -3.99 13.61
N SER A 261 -17.08 -3.42 14.82
CA SER A 261 -18.24 -3.58 15.68
C SER A 261 -19.54 -3.08 15.03
N THR A 262 -19.44 -2.02 14.23
CA THR A 262 -20.57 -1.22 13.75
C THR A 262 -20.88 -1.49 12.28
N ASP A 263 -19.86 -1.67 11.44
CA ASP A 263 -20.03 -1.68 9.99
C ASP A 263 -20.07 -3.10 9.39
N TYR A 264 -19.41 -4.08 10.00
CA TYR A 264 -19.25 -5.39 9.35
C TYR A 264 -19.20 -6.62 10.26
N SER A 265 -19.43 -6.46 11.57
CA SER A 265 -19.61 -7.59 12.50
C SER A 265 -20.87 -8.44 12.18
N SER A 266 -21.86 -7.82 11.53
CA SER A 266 -23.14 -8.44 11.17
C SER A 266 -23.03 -9.54 10.10
N VAL A 267 -21.87 -9.68 9.45
CA VAL A 267 -21.64 -10.78 8.49
C VAL A 267 -21.56 -12.15 9.17
N PHE A 268 -21.31 -12.18 10.49
CA PHE A 268 -21.15 -13.43 11.23
C PHE A 268 -22.47 -14.06 11.67
N SER A 269 -22.49 -15.39 11.66
CA SER A 269 -23.46 -16.23 12.35
C SER A 269 -22.87 -16.72 13.68
N SER A 270 -23.73 -17.01 14.66
CA SER A 270 -23.32 -17.64 15.92
C SER A 270 -22.72 -19.04 15.73
N THR A 271 -23.01 -19.67 14.59
CA THR A 271 -22.50 -21.00 14.22
C THR A 271 -21.19 -20.95 13.41
N ASP A 272 -20.69 -19.77 13.05
CA ASP A 272 -19.49 -19.66 12.23
C ASP A 272 -18.25 -20.16 12.98
N SER A 273 -17.50 -21.04 12.32
CA SER A 273 -16.16 -21.40 12.77
C SER A 273 -15.22 -20.18 12.65
N LYS A 274 -14.06 -20.24 13.31
CA LYS A 274 -13.02 -19.20 13.18
C LYS A 274 -12.60 -18.99 11.71
N LYS A 275 -12.48 -20.09 10.96
CA LYS A 275 -12.17 -20.07 9.52
C LYS A 275 -13.25 -19.33 8.73
N ASP A 276 -14.52 -19.59 9.03
CA ASP A 276 -15.64 -18.95 8.33
C ASP A 276 -15.71 -17.45 8.62
N LYS A 277 -15.46 -17.04 9.86
CA LYS A 277 -15.37 -15.61 10.22
C LYS A 277 -14.28 -14.91 9.40
N ILE A 278 -13.08 -15.48 9.32
CA ILE A 278 -11.98 -14.92 8.52
C ILE A 278 -12.41 -14.81 7.05
N LYS A 279 -12.94 -15.89 6.45
CA LYS A 279 -13.41 -15.89 5.06
C LYS A 279 -14.45 -14.81 4.79
N LYS A 280 -15.39 -14.60 5.72
CA LYS A 280 -16.43 -13.57 5.60
C LYS A 280 -15.87 -12.14 5.72
N VAL A 281 -14.91 -11.89 6.60
CA VAL A 281 -14.25 -10.57 6.68
C VAL A 281 -13.41 -10.30 5.42
N LEU A 282 -12.70 -11.32 4.92
CA LEU A 282 -11.97 -11.21 3.66
C LEU A 282 -12.93 -10.90 2.49
N MET A 283 -14.06 -11.62 2.40
CA MET A 283 -15.10 -11.35 1.41
C MET A 283 -15.58 -9.90 1.50
N TYR A 284 -15.89 -9.41 2.70
CA TYR A 284 -16.30 -8.02 2.92
C TYR A 284 -15.23 -7.03 2.42
N SER A 285 -13.95 -7.28 2.70
CA SER A 285 -12.84 -6.44 2.26
C SER A 285 -12.64 -6.44 0.73
N ILE A 286 -12.93 -7.57 0.06
CA ILE A 286 -12.86 -7.72 -1.40
C ILE A 286 -14.06 -7.05 -2.06
N ASN A 287 -15.25 -7.16 -1.47
CA ASN A 287 -16.44 -6.45 -1.95
C ASN A 287 -16.29 -4.92 -1.82
N ASN A 288 -15.38 -4.44 -0.96
CA ASN A 288 -15.18 -3.02 -0.68
C ASN A 288 -13.69 -2.62 -0.70
N PRO A 289 -13.03 -2.57 -1.87
CA PRO A 289 -11.58 -2.35 -1.98
C PRO A 289 -11.11 -1.00 -1.39
N LEU A 290 -11.96 0.04 -1.40
CA LEU A 290 -11.62 1.37 -0.90
C LEU A 290 -11.82 1.53 0.62
N TYR A 291 -12.45 0.58 1.32
CA TYR A 291 -12.69 0.75 2.77
C TYR A 291 -11.42 0.53 3.59
N PHE A 292 -11.11 1.43 4.51
CA PHE A 292 -10.13 1.17 5.56
C PHE A 292 -10.81 0.46 6.72
N LEU A 293 -10.44 -0.79 6.98
CA LEU A 293 -11.06 -1.62 8.01
C LEU A 293 -10.28 -1.55 9.32
N TYR A 294 -10.94 -1.33 10.45
CA TYR A 294 -10.28 -1.30 11.75
C TYR A 294 -11.18 -1.81 12.89
N GLN A 295 -10.55 -2.11 14.03
CA GLN A 295 -11.27 -2.37 15.28
C GLN A 295 -10.95 -1.25 16.27
N ASN A 296 -11.97 -0.74 16.96
CA ASN A 296 -11.78 0.28 17.98
C ASN A 296 -11.40 -0.38 19.32
N PRO A 297 -10.22 -0.09 19.89
CA PRO A 297 -9.80 -0.67 21.17
C PRO A 297 -10.38 0.06 22.38
N SER A 298 -11.16 1.14 22.20
CA SER A 298 -11.55 2.06 23.30
C SER A 298 -12.37 1.41 24.40
N THR A 299 -13.07 0.30 24.11
CA THR A 299 -13.90 -0.44 25.07
C THR A 299 -13.16 -1.60 25.73
N GLU A 300 -11.94 -1.94 25.28
CA GLU A 300 -11.16 -3.05 25.82
C GLU A 300 -10.24 -2.57 26.95
N THR A 301 -10.42 -3.12 28.15
CA THR A 301 -9.60 -2.77 29.32
C THR A 301 -8.32 -3.59 29.39
N ASN A 302 -8.28 -4.78 28.79
CA ASN A 302 -7.09 -5.62 28.73
C ASN A 302 -6.13 -5.17 27.62
N GLN A 303 -4.99 -4.63 28.02
CA GLN A 303 -3.94 -4.13 27.12
C GLN A 303 -3.46 -5.14 26.06
N PHE A 304 -3.46 -6.44 26.36
CA PHE A 304 -3.06 -7.49 25.41
C PHE A 304 -4.15 -7.78 24.36
N LYS A 305 -5.40 -7.39 24.63
CA LYS A 305 -6.56 -7.52 23.74
C LYS A 305 -6.92 -6.22 23.01
N LYS A 306 -6.29 -5.10 23.37
CA LYS A 306 -6.41 -3.83 22.62
C LYS A 306 -5.75 -3.92 21.25
N VAL A 307 -4.75 -4.77 21.09
CA VAL A 307 -4.18 -5.09 19.77
C VAL A 307 -5.19 -5.99 19.07
N ARG A 308 -5.85 -5.47 18.04
CA ARG A 308 -6.81 -6.25 17.25
C ARG A 308 -6.53 -6.08 15.78
N ASP A 309 -6.59 -7.19 15.06
CA ASP A 309 -6.46 -7.21 13.61
C ASP A 309 -7.79 -6.80 12.98
N TRP A 310 -7.79 -6.16 11.81
CA TRP A 310 -9.05 -5.86 11.12
C TRP A 310 -9.78 -7.14 10.66
N VAL A 311 -9.04 -8.25 10.49
CA VAL A 311 -9.58 -9.54 10.04
C VAL A 311 -10.21 -10.40 11.14
N SER A 312 -9.80 -10.19 12.40
CA SER A 312 -10.14 -11.07 13.52
C SER A 312 -10.01 -10.33 14.86
N ASP A 313 -10.93 -10.59 15.77
CA ASP A 313 -10.87 -10.18 17.18
C ASP A 313 -9.88 -11.02 18.02
N GLU A 314 -9.40 -12.13 17.46
CA GLU A 314 -8.30 -12.93 18.00
C GLU A 314 -6.96 -12.61 17.32
N ASN A 315 -5.88 -12.62 18.09
CA ASN A 315 -4.51 -12.42 17.61
C ASN A 315 -3.96 -13.64 16.84
N GLY A 316 -2.98 -13.38 15.97
CA GLY A 316 -2.20 -14.42 15.30
C GLY A 316 -2.99 -15.23 14.28
N GLN A 317 -4.11 -14.71 13.79
CA GLN A 317 -4.89 -15.36 12.75
C GLN A 317 -4.40 -14.93 11.36
N PHE A 318 -4.37 -15.91 10.44
CA PHE A 318 -4.08 -15.68 9.02
C PHE A 318 -2.78 -14.87 8.82
N THR A 319 -1.67 -15.38 9.36
CA THR A 319 -0.38 -14.65 9.44
C THR A 319 0.39 -14.61 8.13
N ASP A 320 0.12 -15.56 7.23
CA ASP A 320 0.76 -15.74 5.93
C ASP A 320 0.09 -14.94 4.81
N ARG A 321 -0.66 -13.89 5.17
CA ARG A 321 -1.52 -13.15 4.25
C ARG A 321 -0.80 -12.55 3.04
N TRP A 322 0.45 -12.12 3.13
CA TRP A 322 1.26 -11.67 1.98
C TRP A 322 2.30 -12.69 1.53
N GLY A 323 2.33 -13.87 2.16
CA GLY A 323 3.27 -14.95 1.87
C GLY A 323 4.41 -15.01 2.89
N HIS A 324 5.24 -16.03 2.74
CA HIS A 324 6.40 -16.31 3.58
C HIS A 324 7.53 -16.91 2.76
N GLY A 325 8.76 -16.72 3.23
CA GLY A 325 9.96 -17.20 2.58
C GLY A 325 10.10 -16.63 1.17
N THR A 326 10.07 -17.51 0.18
CA THR A 326 10.14 -17.16 -1.25
C THR A 326 8.78 -17.19 -1.94
N GLU A 327 7.71 -17.57 -1.23
CA GLU A 327 6.39 -17.74 -1.80
C GLU A 327 5.52 -16.50 -1.63
N LYS A 328 4.95 -16.05 -2.74
CA LYS A 328 4.02 -14.93 -2.79
C LYS A 328 2.60 -15.42 -2.55
N SER A 329 1.89 -14.82 -1.59
CA SER A 329 0.47 -15.17 -1.42
C SER A 329 -0.41 -14.56 -2.52
N PRO A 330 -1.65 -15.02 -2.67
CA PRO A 330 -2.60 -14.39 -3.57
C PRO A 330 -3.02 -12.95 -3.21
N PHE A 331 -2.79 -12.51 -1.97
CA PHE A 331 -3.14 -11.17 -1.48
C PHE A 331 -1.94 -10.20 -1.45
N ASP A 332 -0.74 -10.67 -1.81
CA ASP A 332 0.41 -9.79 -2.01
C ASP A 332 0.11 -8.81 -3.17
N PRO A 333 0.19 -7.49 -2.94
CA PRO A 333 -0.18 -6.47 -3.92
C PRO A 333 0.87 -6.24 -5.02
N CYS A 334 2.08 -6.77 -4.89
CA CYS A 334 3.16 -6.48 -5.82
C CYS A 334 2.83 -6.98 -7.25
N PRO A 335 3.42 -6.39 -8.29
CA PRO A 335 3.33 -6.92 -9.65
C PRO A 335 4.04 -8.28 -9.80
N GLU A 336 3.90 -8.92 -10.96
CA GLU A 336 4.65 -10.14 -11.29
C GLU A 336 6.17 -9.89 -11.21
N GLY A 337 6.92 -10.88 -10.71
CA GLY A 337 8.35 -10.76 -10.44
C GLY A 337 8.70 -10.08 -9.11
N TRP A 338 7.72 -9.43 -8.46
CA TRP A 338 7.91 -8.73 -7.18
C TRP A 338 7.01 -9.32 -6.09
N ARG A 339 7.45 -9.18 -4.84
CA ARG A 339 6.71 -9.58 -3.64
C ARG A 339 7.02 -8.64 -2.50
N ILE A 340 6.16 -8.63 -1.49
CA ILE A 340 6.49 -7.97 -0.24
C ILE A 340 7.70 -8.70 0.37
N PRO A 341 8.75 -7.96 0.79
CA PRO A 341 9.88 -8.55 1.47
C PRO A 341 9.42 -9.31 2.72
N ASP A 342 9.87 -10.54 2.86
CA ASP A 342 9.63 -11.29 4.10
C ASP A 342 10.60 -10.80 5.18
N ALA A 343 10.06 -10.37 6.32
CA ALA A 343 10.88 -9.93 7.43
C ALA A 343 11.20 -11.14 8.31
N PHE A 344 12.48 -11.45 8.49
CA PHE A 344 12.96 -12.55 9.35
C PHE A 344 12.51 -12.41 10.83
N TYR A 345 12.01 -11.24 11.24
CA TYR A 345 11.52 -10.95 12.58
C TYR A 345 10.45 -9.84 12.56
N ALA A 346 9.39 -10.00 13.36
CA ALA A 346 8.43 -8.94 13.65
C ALA A 346 8.72 -8.36 15.04
N HIS A 347 9.12 -7.09 15.13
CA HIS A 347 9.30 -6.43 16.42
C HIS A 347 7.95 -6.15 17.05
N MET A 348 7.58 -6.92 18.07
CA MET A 348 6.64 -6.45 19.07
C MET A 348 7.37 -5.44 19.96
N HIS A 349 7.18 -4.14 19.73
CA HIS A 349 7.68 -3.11 20.63
C HIS A 349 6.89 -3.15 21.95
N GLY A 350 7.32 -4.03 22.87
CA GLY A 350 6.92 -4.05 24.27
C GLY A 350 8.05 -3.52 25.14
N THR A 351 8.34 -2.22 25.08
CA THR A 351 9.22 -1.59 26.08
C THR A 351 8.41 -1.47 27.37
N LEU A 352 8.59 -2.39 28.32
CA LEU A 352 8.17 -2.18 29.69
C LEU A 352 9.06 -1.09 30.29
N PRO A 353 8.54 0.11 30.65
CA PRO A 353 9.33 1.06 31.40
C PRO A 353 9.48 0.58 32.85
N PRO A 354 10.49 1.08 33.60
CA PRO A 354 10.54 0.93 35.05
C PRO A 354 9.21 1.36 35.70
N LEU A 355 8.79 0.63 36.73
CA LEU A 355 7.47 0.68 37.38
C LEU A 355 7.03 2.06 37.91
N SER A 356 7.90 3.07 37.93
CA SER A 356 7.59 4.40 38.50
C SER A 356 6.83 5.34 37.56
N ASN A 357 6.79 5.06 36.24
CA ASN A 357 6.31 6.01 35.23
C ASN A 357 5.16 5.44 34.37
N PHE A 358 4.39 4.52 34.96
CA PHE A 358 3.42 3.66 34.27
C PHE A 358 2.23 4.40 33.60
N TYR A 359 2.01 5.69 33.91
CA TYR A 359 0.80 6.43 33.52
C TYR A 359 0.98 7.42 32.35
N SER A 360 2.19 7.58 31.79
CA SER A 360 2.48 8.70 30.87
C SER A 360 2.92 8.30 29.45
N TYR A 361 3.00 7.00 29.13
CA TYR A 361 3.53 6.48 27.85
C TYR A 361 2.49 5.69 27.02
N TRP A 362 1.22 6.09 27.07
CA TRP A 362 0.06 5.21 26.87
C TRP A 362 -0.64 5.21 25.47
N PRO A 363 0.07 5.14 24.32
CA PRO A 363 -0.59 4.54 23.13
C PRO A 363 0.25 3.70 22.15
N LEU A 364 1.49 3.30 22.43
CA LEU A 364 2.45 2.91 21.37
C LEU A 364 2.45 1.46 20.83
N SER A 365 1.39 0.67 20.92
CA SER A 365 1.52 -0.74 20.52
C SER A 365 0.24 -1.40 20.05
N HIS A 366 -0.22 -1.17 18.81
CA HIS A 366 -1.29 -1.99 18.24
C HIS A 366 -1.11 -2.31 16.74
N GLY A 367 -0.64 -3.54 16.47
CA GLY A 367 -0.78 -4.24 15.19
C GLY A 367 -0.10 -5.62 15.25
N SER A 368 -0.79 -6.68 14.81
CA SER A 368 -0.27 -8.05 14.65
C SER A 368 0.55 -8.24 13.36
N ASN A 369 0.91 -7.14 12.70
CA ASN A 369 1.72 -7.10 11.49
C ASN A 369 3.01 -6.32 11.76
N PRO A 370 4.20 -6.80 11.34
CA PRO A 370 5.42 -6.00 11.30
C PRO A 370 5.29 -4.64 10.58
N TRP A 371 4.27 -4.43 9.74
CA TRP A 371 4.08 -3.19 8.95
C TRP A 371 3.12 -2.14 9.55
N TYR A 372 2.60 -2.27 10.78
CA TYR A 372 1.78 -1.21 11.41
C TYR A 372 2.57 -0.28 12.35
N TYR A 373 2.68 0.99 11.93
CA TYR A 373 2.90 2.16 12.78
C TYR A 373 1.54 2.78 13.15
N ASN A 374 1.29 2.98 14.43
CA ASN A 374 0.11 3.67 14.97
C ASN A 374 0.52 5.12 15.31
N GLY A 375 -0.15 6.10 14.70
CA GLY A 375 0.18 7.52 14.80
C GLY A 375 0.14 8.05 16.24
N TYR A 376 1.27 8.60 16.67
CA TYR A 376 1.52 9.25 17.96
C TYR A 376 0.65 10.49 18.19
N GLN A 377 0.16 10.76 19.41
CA GLN A 377 -0.15 12.15 19.83
C GLN A 377 0.10 12.43 21.33
N ALA A 378 1.30 12.94 21.62
CA ALA A 378 1.48 14.15 22.42
C ALA A 378 2.72 14.90 21.89
N SER A 379 2.49 15.99 21.15
CA SER A 379 3.49 16.91 20.57
C SER A 379 4.22 16.50 19.27
N GLY A 380 3.65 16.91 18.14
CA GLY A 380 4.36 17.52 17.02
C GLY A 380 5.50 16.76 16.32
N THR A 381 5.21 15.68 15.59
CA THR A 381 5.78 15.38 14.25
C THR A 381 5.02 14.18 13.68
N GLY A 382 4.20 14.39 12.65
CA GLY A 382 3.50 13.31 11.95
C GLY A 382 4.48 12.49 11.10
N GLN A 383 4.51 11.18 11.33
CA GLN A 383 5.22 10.23 10.47
C GLN A 383 4.30 9.02 10.22
N TYR A 384 4.36 8.41 9.04
CA TYR A 384 3.50 7.32 8.58
C TYR A 384 4.38 6.15 8.09
N GLY A 385 3.93 4.90 8.25
CA GLY A 385 4.61 3.71 7.72
C GLY A 385 5.69 3.11 8.64
N LEU A 386 6.35 2.04 8.16
CA LEU A 386 7.43 1.31 8.84
C LEU A 386 8.44 2.21 9.56
N ALA A 387 8.92 1.77 10.73
CA ALA A 387 10.15 2.31 11.30
C ALA A 387 11.36 1.75 10.51
N PRO A 388 12.15 2.58 9.81
CA PRO A 388 13.35 2.14 9.08
C PRO A 388 14.46 1.57 9.97
N SER A 389 14.30 1.58 11.30
CA SER A 389 15.24 0.99 12.26
C SER A 389 15.27 -0.53 12.23
N SER A 390 14.26 -1.19 11.66
CA SER A 390 14.20 -2.66 11.58
C SER A 390 14.78 -3.22 10.28
N VAL A 391 15.19 -2.33 9.35
CA VAL A 391 16.06 -2.65 8.21
C VAL A 391 17.35 -1.81 8.35
N HIS A 392 17.92 -1.79 9.54
CA HIS A 392 19.36 -1.70 9.66
C HIS A 392 19.88 -2.97 8.98
N HIS A 393 20.31 -2.96 7.72
CA HIS A 393 21.65 -2.50 7.35
C HIS A 393 21.71 -1.92 5.93
N ALA A 394 20.63 -1.34 5.39
CA ALA A 394 20.60 -0.93 3.98
C ALA A 394 21.27 0.40 3.63
N LYS A 395 22.60 0.47 3.81
CA LYS A 395 23.41 1.49 3.14
C LYS A 395 24.52 0.84 2.32
N ARG A 396 24.48 1.08 1.02
CA ARG A 396 25.66 1.16 0.15
C ARG A 396 26.48 2.36 0.64
N ASP A 397 27.45 2.06 1.49
CA ASP A 397 28.70 2.78 1.72
C ASP A 397 28.62 4.18 2.36
N ALA A 398 28.47 4.23 3.69
CA ALA A 398 29.19 5.13 4.63
C ALA A 398 28.48 5.22 5.99
N TYR A 399 29.15 4.76 7.04
CA TYR A 399 28.76 4.94 8.44
C TYR A 399 29.13 6.36 8.92
N SER A 400 28.18 7.09 9.51
CA SER A 400 28.47 8.27 10.33
C SER A 400 27.66 8.21 11.64
N PRO A 401 28.32 8.19 12.82
CA PRO A 401 27.65 8.09 14.12
C PRO A 401 26.86 9.36 14.54
N ALA A 402 26.84 10.41 13.72
CA ALA A 402 26.16 11.68 14.02
C ALA A 402 24.84 11.90 13.25
N ASN A 403 24.56 11.09 12.20
CA ASN A 403 23.47 11.38 11.27
C ASN A 403 22.35 10.32 11.36
N LYS A 404 21.22 10.76 11.92
CA LYS A 404 19.91 10.09 11.81
C LYS A 404 19.43 10.15 10.35
N PHE A 405 18.55 9.23 9.96
CA PHE A 405 17.78 9.10 8.69
C PHE A 405 18.24 7.99 7.76
N TYR A 406 17.26 7.22 7.26
CA TYR A 406 17.17 6.44 6.00
C TYR A 406 15.69 5.99 5.79
N PRO A 407 15.36 5.41 4.63
CA PRO A 407 14.70 6.02 3.48
C PRO A 407 13.17 6.18 3.66
N GLY A 408 12.63 7.32 3.22
CA GLY A 408 11.18 7.60 3.24
C GLY A 408 10.67 8.42 4.44
N SER A 409 11.44 8.59 5.50
CA SER A 409 11.10 9.56 6.56
C SER A 409 12.31 10.41 6.97
N ARG A 410 12.08 11.73 6.92
CA ARG A 410 13.03 12.84 7.10
C ARG A 410 14.07 12.94 5.98
N SER A 411 13.65 13.55 4.87
CA SER A 411 14.60 14.39 4.14
C SER A 411 15.15 15.44 5.12
N ALA A 412 16.46 15.59 5.15
CA ALA A 412 17.20 16.48 6.04
C ALA A 412 17.00 17.97 5.69
N ILE A 413 15.76 18.42 5.58
CA ILE A 413 15.41 19.86 5.66
C ILE A 413 14.83 20.23 7.01
N SER A 414 14.47 19.28 7.88
CA SER A 414 13.83 19.64 9.15
C SER A 414 14.77 20.26 10.21
N ASN A 415 15.94 20.78 9.83
CA ASN A 415 16.85 21.54 10.69
C ASN A 415 17.50 22.75 9.98
N TYR A 416 16.88 23.28 8.92
CA TYR A 416 17.18 24.62 8.41
C TYR A 416 15.91 25.39 8.07
#